data_AF-E0IET1-F1
#
_entry.id   AF-E0IET1-F1
#
_cell.length_a   1.000
_cell.length_b   1.000
_cell.length_c   1.000
_cell.angle_alpha   90.00
_cell.angle_beta   90.00
_cell.angle_gamma   90.00
#
_symmetry.space_group_name_H-M   'P 1'
#
loop_
_entity.id
_entity.type
_entity.pdbx_description
1 polymer ?
#
loop_
_entity_poly.entity_id
_entity_poly.type
_entity_poly.pdbx_seq_one_letter_code
_entity_poly.pdbx_strand_id
1 'polypeptide(L)'
;MTQIKFYETNKPYGCFSNFSKHPIELNNKRWATVEHYFQAMKFENTSFEEEIRLLRTPMEAAIAGRDRNKPLRKDWEEMKEIIMRRAIEAKCEQHESVRDILVSTGNCLLIEHTKNDSYWADGGDGSGQNKLGQLLMEVRSEQPEFNGVFYPPLQCMEHVADKEAYLSEQQSWLMSLSEEARNEYSRYFKENR
;
A
#
# COMPACT_ATOMS: atom_id res chain seq x y z
N MET A 1 11.94 -14.81 -5.86
CA MET A 1 11.50 -13.39 -5.88
C MET A 1 11.21 -13.00 -4.45
N THR A 2 11.74 -11.88 -3.98
CA THR A 2 11.55 -11.42 -2.59
C THR A 2 10.11 -10.98 -2.37
N GLN A 3 9.53 -11.36 -1.23
CA GLN A 3 8.20 -10.96 -0.81
C GLN A 3 8.29 -9.93 0.31
N ILE A 4 7.42 -8.92 0.26
CA ILE A 4 7.22 -7.93 1.32
C ILE A 4 5.77 -8.04 1.78
N LYS A 5 5.59 -8.51 3.01
CA LYS A 5 4.29 -8.59 3.66
C LYS A 5 4.05 -7.34 4.49
N PHE A 6 2.88 -6.72 4.33
CA PHE A 6 2.45 -5.55 5.10
C PHE A 6 1.00 -5.71 5.56
N TYR A 7 0.64 -5.06 6.68
CA TYR A 7 -0.75 -5.03 7.14
C TYR A 7 -0.98 -3.89 8.15
N GLU A 8 -0.28 -3.94 9.29
CA GLU A 8 -0.44 -2.98 10.36
C GLU A 8 0.26 -1.65 10.04
N THR A 9 -0.39 -0.53 10.34
CA THR A 9 0.12 0.81 9.99
C THR A 9 1.37 1.23 10.75
N ASN A 10 1.66 0.60 11.89
CA ASN A 10 2.83 0.85 12.73
C ASN A 10 3.98 -0.13 12.47
N LYS A 11 3.80 -1.10 11.58
CA LYS A 11 4.79 -2.08 11.15
C LYS A 11 5.49 -1.62 9.85
N PRO A 12 6.61 -2.25 9.46
CA PRO A 12 7.31 -1.91 8.22
C PRO A 12 6.37 -2.08 7.01
N TYR A 13 6.51 -1.16 6.07
CA TYR A 13 5.62 -0.96 4.93
C TYR A 13 4.15 -0.71 5.32
N GLY A 14 3.89 -0.33 6.57
CA GLY A 14 2.56 0.03 7.08
C GLY A 14 1.99 1.27 6.39
N CYS A 15 2.85 2.08 5.75
CA CYS A 15 2.42 3.17 4.89
C CYS A 15 1.62 2.69 3.68
N PHE A 16 1.69 1.42 3.26
CA PHE A 16 0.88 0.89 2.15
C PHE A 16 -0.56 0.55 2.57
N SER A 17 -0.81 0.34 3.86
CA SER A 17 -2.16 0.08 4.37
C SER A 17 -3.11 1.24 4.04
N ASN A 18 -4.35 0.90 3.66
CA ASN A 18 -5.44 1.86 3.44
C ASN A 18 -5.84 2.61 4.73
N PHE A 19 -5.43 2.10 5.89
CA PHE A 19 -5.66 2.67 7.21
C PHE A 19 -4.56 3.65 7.63
N SER A 20 -3.46 3.74 6.86
CA SER A 20 -2.35 4.64 7.17
C SER A 20 -2.80 6.11 7.12
N LYS A 21 -2.21 6.93 8.01
CA LYS A 21 -2.56 8.34 8.18
C LYS A 21 -1.91 9.23 7.11
N HIS A 22 -2.23 8.95 5.86
CA HIS A 22 -1.85 9.73 4.69
C HIS A 22 -3.13 10.30 4.06
N PRO A 23 -3.55 11.50 4.48
CA PRO A 23 -4.76 12.12 3.96
C PRO A 23 -4.63 12.41 2.47
N ILE A 24 -5.68 12.20 1.71
CA ILE A 24 -5.69 12.45 0.26
C ILE A 24 -6.77 13.46 -0.10
N GLU A 25 -6.50 14.25 -1.12
CA GLU A 25 -7.46 15.16 -1.75
C GLU A 25 -7.96 14.56 -3.07
N LEU A 26 -9.26 14.26 -3.13
CA LEU A 26 -9.93 13.69 -4.29
C LEU A 26 -11.36 14.21 -4.37
N ASN A 27 -11.84 14.46 -5.59
CA ASN A 27 -13.19 15.01 -5.84
C ASN A 27 -13.44 16.32 -5.06
N ASN A 28 -12.44 17.21 -4.99
CA ASN A 28 -12.46 18.47 -4.23
C ASN A 28 -12.77 18.31 -2.72
N LYS A 29 -12.53 17.12 -2.18
CA LYS A 29 -12.71 16.81 -0.77
C LYS A 29 -11.43 16.23 -0.20
N ARG A 30 -11.16 16.53 1.07
CA ARG A 30 -10.09 15.92 1.84
C ARG A 30 -10.60 14.68 2.58
N TRP A 31 -9.89 13.57 2.44
CA TRP A 31 -10.18 12.28 3.03
C TRP A 31 -9.08 11.93 4.02
N ALA A 32 -9.44 11.50 5.24
CA ALA A 32 -8.45 11.26 6.30
C ALA A 32 -7.52 10.07 5.98
N THR A 33 -8.02 9.07 5.25
CA THR A 33 -7.27 7.93 4.74
C THR A 33 -7.89 7.43 3.43
N VAL A 34 -7.18 6.55 2.72
CA VAL A 34 -7.72 5.81 1.55
C VAL A 34 -8.99 5.05 1.94
N GLU A 35 -9.03 4.43 3.13
CA GLU A 35 -10.22 3.73 3.63
C GLU A 35 -11.47 4.64 3.68
N HIS A 36 -11.34 5.90 4.11
CA HIS A 36 -12.47 6.83 4.14
C HIS A 36 -13.01 7.09 2.74
N TYR A 37 -12.12 7.36 1.78
CA TYR A 37 -12.51 7.57 0.39
C TYR A 37 -13.20 6.33 -0.18
N PHE A 38 -12.56 5.17 -0.08
CA PHE A 38 -13.04 3.92 -0.64
C PHE A 38 -14.43 3.54 -0.10
N GLN A 39 -14.63 3.65 1.22
CA GLN A 39 -15.91 3.32 1.84
C GLN A 39 -17.01 4.35 1.52
N ALA A 40 -16.67 5.64 1.40
CA ALA A 40 -17.62 6.68 1.03
C ALA A 40 -18.08 6.57 -0.42
N MET A 41 -17.19 6.20 -1.35
CA MET A 41 -17.51 6.07 -2.78
C MET A 41 -18.49 4.94 -3.10
N LYS A 42 -18.77 4.04 -2.15
CA LYS A 42 -19.89 3.10 -2.22
C LYS A 42 -21.25 3.79 -2.29
N PHE A 43 -21.33 5.00 -1.73
CA PHE A 43 -22.55 5.78 -1.58
C PHE A 43 -22.41 7.18 -2.21
N GLU A 44 -21.61 7.27 -3.27
CA GLU A 44 -21.34 8.51 -4.01
C GLU A 44 -22.65 9.28 -4.32
N ASN A 45 -22.64 10.60 -4.12
CA ASN A 45 -23.78 11.50 -4.30
C ASN A 45 -24.97 11.26 -3.34
N THR A 46 -24.76 10.56 -2.22
CA THR A 46 -25.75 10.44 -1.15
C THR A 46 -25.26 11.12 0.13
N SER A 47 -26.15 11.30 1.12
CA SER A 47 -25.75 11.82 2.43
C SER A 47 -24.75 10.92 3.17
N PHE A 48 -24.71 9.62 2.86
CA PHE A 48 -23.81 8.67 3.51
C PHE A 48 -22.35 8.85 3.11
N GLU A 49 -22.07 9.40 1.93
CA GLU A 49 -20.71 9.72 1.49
C GLU A 49 -20.05 10.69 2.47
N GLU A 50 -20.77 11.77 2.80
CA GLU A 50 -20.29 12.82 3.69
C GLU A 50 -20.25 12.35 5.14
N GLU A 51 -21.22 11.54 5.58
CA GLU A 51 -21.21 10.89 6.89
C GLU A 51 -19.93 10.07 7.08
N ILE A 52 -19.59 9.21 6.11
CA ILE A 52 -18.40 8.35 6.18
C ILE A 52 -17.12 9.18 6.10
N ARG A 53 -17.08 10.21 5.25
CA ARG A 53 -15.92 11.09 5.10
C ARG A 53 -15.52 11.75 6.42
N LEU A 54 -16.50 12.11 7.24
CA LEU A 54 -16.32 12.85 8.49
C LEU A 54 -16.11 11.96 9.72
N LEU A 55 -16.11 10.63 9.55
CA LEU A 55 -15.79 9.71 10.64
C LEU A 55 -14.36 9.92 11.13
N ARG A 56 -14.12 9.59 12.40
CA ARG A 56 -12.88 9.94 13.08
C ARG A 56 -11.77 8.94 12.77
N THR A 57 -12.13 7.69 12.51
CA THR A 57 -11.16 6.60 12.32
C THR A 57 -11.46 5.78 11.08
N PRO A 58 -10.41 5.21 10.42
CA PRO A 58 -10.61 4.33 9.27
C PRO A 58 -11.44 3.08 9.63
N MET A 59 -11.38 2.62 10.88
CA MET A 59 -12.22 1.51 11.34
C MET A 59 -13.70 1.89 11.38
N GLU A 60 -14.04 3.08 11.88
CA GLU A 60 -15.42 3.58 11.83
C GLU A 60 -15.91 3.68 10.37
N ALA A 61 -15.07 4.20 9.46
CA ALA A 61 -15.38 4.26 8.03
C ALA A 61 -15.60 2.86 7.42
N ALA A 62 -14.74 1.89 7.74
CA ALA A 62 -14.86 0.50 7.29
C ALA A 62 -16.17 -0.15 7.79
N ILE A 63 -16.56 0.09 9.04
CA ILE A 63 -17.81 -0.41 9.62
C ILE A 63 -19.01 0.22 8.91
N ALA A 64 -19.07 1.55 8.83
CA ALA A 64 -20.17 2.27 8.20
C ALA A 64 -20.30 1.94 6.70
N GLY A 65 -19.17 1.75 6.01
CA GLY A 65 -19.08 1.39 4.60
C GLY A 65 -19.52 -0.02 4.26
N ARG A 66 -19.58 -0.92 5.24
CA ARG A 66 -19.97 -2.33 5.09
C ARG A 66 -21.42 -2.60 5.50
N ASP A 67 -22.15 -1.57 5.95
CA ASP A 67 -23.56 -1.70 6.29
C ASP A 67 -24.39 -2.00 5.03
N ARG A 68 -24.91 -3.22 4.96
CA ARG A 68 -25.71 -3.73 3.82
C ARG A 68 -27.12 -3.14 3.76
N ASN A 69 -27.55 -2.40 4.78
CA ASN A 69 -28.85 -1.73 4.78
C ASN A 69 -28.81 -0.40 4.02
N LYS A 70 -27.61 0.12 3.70
CA LYS A 70 -27.44 1.37 2.96
C LYS A 70 -27.42 1.13 1.44
N PRO A 71 -27.88 2.09 0.62
CA PRO A 71 -28.01 1.91 -0.82
C PRO A 71 -26.65 1.96 -1.53
N LEU A 72 -26.00 0.81 -1.67
CA LEU A 72 -24.76 0.66 -2.44
C LEU A 72 -24.99 1.03 -3.91
N ARG A 73 -24.02 1.72 -4.53
CA ARG A 73 -24.02 1.96 -5.97
C ARG A 73 -24.10 0.65 -6.77
N LYS A 74 -24.85 0.67 -7.87
CA LYS A 74 -25.21 -0.55 -8.63
C LYS A 74 -24.01 -1.21 -9.34
N ASP A 75 -23.03 -0.42 -9.71
CA ASP A 75 -21.80 -0.76 -10.43
C ASP A 75 -20.60 -0.99 -9.48
N TRP A 76 -20.83 -1.19 -8.18
CA TRP A 76 -19.75 -1.26 -7.18
C TRP A 76 -18.70 -2.32 -7.49
N GLU A 77 -19.11 -3.52 -7.92
CA GLU A 77 -18.18 -4.61 -8.20
C GLU A 77 -17.24 -4.30 -9.38
N GLU A 78 -17.71 -3.51 -10.34
CA GLU A 78 -16.92 -3.05 -11.50
C GLU A 78 -16.01 -1.87 -11.11
N MET A 79 -16.49 -1.00 -10.21
CA MET A 79 -15.82 0.25 -9.87
C MET A 79 -14.82 0.16 -8.71
N LYS A 80 -14.94 -0.82 -7.82
CA LYS A 80 -14.13 -0.89 -6.59
C LYS A 80 -12.62 -0.89 -6.85
N GLU A 81 -12.13 -1.60 -7.88
CA GLU A 81 -10.70 -1.62 -8.22
C GLU A 81 -10.25 -0.27 -8.80
N ILE A 82 -11.07 0.35 -9.65
CA ILE A 82 -10.81 1.68 -10.23
C ILE A 82 -10.73 2.75 -9.13
N ILE A 83 -11.69 2.73 -8.19
CA ILE A 83 -11.76 3.65 -7.05
C ILE A 83 -10.54 3.46 -6.14
N MET A 84 -10.18 2.21 -5.84
CA MET A 84 -9.01 1.90 -5.01
C MET A 84 -7.72 2.37 -5.68
N ARG A 85 -7.53 2.06 -6.96
CA ARG A 85 -6.35 2.47 -7.74
C ARG A 85 -6.18 3.98 -7.73
N ARG A 86 -7.26 4.73 -8.02
CA ARG A 86 -7.25 6.20 -7.96
C ARG A 86 -6.84 6.75 -6.59
N ALA A 87 -7.25 6.09 -5.51
CA ALA A 87 -6.89 6.50 -4.15
C ALA A 87 -5.41 6.23 -3.82
N ILE A 88 -4.88 5.10 -4.31
CA ILE A 88 -3.45 4.74 -4.19
C ILE A 88 -2.59 5.72 -4.99
N GLU A 89 -2.98 6.03 -6.23
CA GLU A 89 -2.29 7.02 -7.07
C GLU A 89 -2.25 8.38 -6.38
N ALA A 90 -3.39 8.89 -5.93
CA ALA A 90 -3.47 10.16 -5.21
C ALA A 90 -2.60 10.17 -3.95
N LYS A 91 -2.53 9.05 -3.22
CA LYS A 91 -1.66 8.91 -2.06
C LYS A 91 -0.19 8.98 -2.42
N CYS A 92 0.24 8.32 -3.51
CA CYS A 92 1.63 8.37 -3.95
C CYS A 92 1.99 9.75 -4.51
N GLU A 93 1.08 10.38 -5.25
CA GLU A 93 1.27 11.72 -5.82
C GLU A 93 1.40 12.78 -4.72
N GLN A 94 0.56 12.71 -3.69
CA GLN A 94 0.48 13.72 -2.64
C GLN A 94 1.44 13.48 -1.46
N HIS A 95 2.02 12.27 -1.36
CA HIS A 95 2.97 11.90 -0.30
C HIS A 95 4.23 11.27 -0.91
N GLU A 96 5.22 12.13 -1.19
CA GLU A 96 6.52 11.73 -1.75
C GLU A 96 7.18 10.59 -0.97
N SER A 97 7.13 10.62 0.36
CA SER A 97 7.68 9.54 1.19
C SER A 97 7.02 8.18 0.91
N VAL A 98 5.70 8.14 0.64
CA VAL A 98 5.00 6.89 0.28
C VAL A 98 5.42 6.43 -1.10
N ARG A 99 5.52 7.35 -2.08
CA ARG A 99 5.98 7.05 -3.44
C ARG A 99 7.39 6.47 -3.41
N ASP A 100 8.32 7.13 -2.73
CA ASP A 100 9.71 6.71 -2.63
C ASP A 100 9.85 5.35 -1.95
N ILE A 101 9.10 5.11 -0.86
CA ILE A 101 9.04 3.80 -0.23
C ILE A 101 8.50 2.76 -1.23
N LEU A 102 7.47 3.07 -1.99
CA LEU A 102 6.89 2.17 -2.99
C LEU A 102 7.88 1.80 -4.10
N VAL A 103 8.54 2.77 -4.74
CA VAL A 103 9.55 2.48 -5.78
C VAL A 103 10.78 1.78 -5.23
N SER A 104 11.17 2.06 -3.97
CA SER A 104 12.29 1.36 -3.32
C SER A 104 12.06 -0.14 -3.15
N THR A 105 10.82 -0.63 -3.27
CA THR A 105 10.53 -2.07 -3.21
C THR A 105 11.00 -2.85 -4.44
N GLY A 106 11.44 -2.17 -5.52
CA GLY A 106 11.89 -2.81 -6.76
C GLY A 106 10.86 -3.82 -7.27
N ASN A 107 11.30 -4.96 -7.78
CA ASN A 107 10.42 -6.04 -8.26
C ASN A 107 9.92 -6.98 -7.14
N CYS A 108 9.97 -6.58 -5.87
CA CYS A 108 9.41 -7.38 -4.78
C CYS A 108 7.89 -7.57 -4.95
N LEU A 109 7.42 -8.76 -4.58
CA LEU A 109 5.99 -9.06 -4.48
C LEU A 109 5.44 -8.39 -3.22
N LEU A 110 4.48 -7.48 -3.38
CA LEU A 110 3.81 -6.80 -2.26
C LEU A 110 2.56 -7.57 -1.87
N ILE A 111 2.45 -7.92 -0.59
CA ILE A 111 1.36 -8.76 -0.08
C ILE A 111 0.72 -8.07 1.12
N GLU A 112 -0.56 -7.71 1.00
CA GLU A 112 -1.36 -7.37 2.18
C GLU A 112 -1.66 -8.68 2.92
N HIS A 113 -1.04 -8.87 4.10
CA HIS A 113 -1.03 -10.15 4.79
C HIS A 113 -2.00 -10.17 5.97
N THR A 114 -3.20 -10.70 5.76
CA THR A 114 -4.22 -10.82 6.81
C THR A 114 -5.23 -11.91 6.54
N LYS A 115 -5.68 -12.58 7.61
CA LYS A 115 -6.76 -13.58 7.56
C LYS A 115 -8.17 -12.99 7.40
N ASN A 116 -8.29 -11.68 7.49
CA ASN A 116 -9.58 -10.99 7.59
C ASN A 116 -10.16 -10.60 6.21
N ASP A 117 -9.39 -10.72 5.13
CA ASP A 117 -9.80 -10.33 3.79
C ASP A 117 -9.13 -11.26 2.76
N SER A 118 -9.93 -11.90 1.91
CA SER A 118 -9.44 -12.79 0.84
C SER A 118 -9.52 -12.16 -0.56
N TYR A 119 -10.05 -10.94 -0.67
CA TYR A 119 -10.13 -10.20 -1.92
C TYR A 119 -8.97 -9.20 -2.04
N TRP A 120 -8.87 -8.27 -1.09
CA TRP A 120 -7.83 -7.24 -1.09
C TRP A 120 -6.50 -7.79 -0.60
N ALA A 121 -6.54 -8.77 0.31
CA ALA A 121 -5.39 -9.41 0.93
C ALA A 121 -5.25 -10.89 0.55
N ASP A 122 -4.23 -11.54 1.10
CA ASP A 122 -3.86 -12.92 0.81
C ASP A 122 -4.61 -13.99 1.63
N GLY A 123 -5.58 -13.60 2.47
CA GLY A 123 -6.31 -14.52 3.34
C GLY A 123 -5.47 -15.10 4.49
N GLY A 124 -4.23 -14.63 4.69
CA GLY A 124 -3.31 -15.06 5.75
C GLY A 124 -2.61 -16.40 5.47
N ASP A 125 -3.13 -17.22 4.57
CA ASP A 125 -2.54 -18.48 4.12
C ASP A 125 -2.05 -18.43 2.65
N GLY A 126 -2.24 -17.30 1.97
CA GLY A 126 -1.89 -17.11 0.57
C GLY A 126 -2.99 -17.51 -0.42
N SER A 127 -4.16 -17.95 0.05
CA SER A 127 -5.29 -18.33 -0.82
C SER A 127 -6.10 -17.14 -1.34
N GLY A 128 -5.94 -15.96 -0.72
CA GLY A 128 -6.60 -14.73 -1.15
C GLY A 128 -6.04 -14.13 -2.43
N GLN A 129 -6.79 -13.23 -3.04
CA GLN A 129 -6.44 -12.64 -4.33
C GLN A 129 -5.34 -11.56 -4.23
N ASN A 130 -5.11 -10.98 -3.05
CA ASN A 130 -4.11 -9.93 -2.84
C ASN A 130 -4.25 -8.75 -3.84
N LYS A 131 -5.48 -8.32 -4.12
CA LYS A 131 -5.74 -7.24 -5.09
C LYS A 131 -5.10 -5.92 -4.71
N LEU A 132 -4.97 -5.60 -3.41
CA LEU A 132 -4.30 -4.37 -2.99
C LEU A 132 -2.81 -4.40 -3.34
N GLY A 133 -2.15 -5.52 -3.06
CA GLY A 133 -0.75 -5.73 -3.43
C GLY A 133 -0.53 -5.60 -4.94
N GLN A 134 -1.43 -6.19 -5.75
CA GLN A 134 -1.40 -6.07 -7.21
C GLN A 134 -1.49 -4.61 -7.68
N LEU A 135 -2.49 -3.86 -7.21
CA LEU A 135 -2.66 -2.45 -7.57
C LEU A 135 -1.47 -1.58 -7.16
N LEU A 136 -0.89 -1.82 -5.97
CA LEU A 136 0.33 -1.12 -5.54
C LEU A 136 1.50 -1.39 -6.49
N MET A 137 1.66 -2.62 -6.96
CA MET A 137 2.72 -2.98 -7.92
C MET A 137 2.49 -2.39 -9.31
N GLU A 138 1.24 -2.29 -9.76
CA GLU A 138 0.87 -1.59 -10.99
C GLU A 138 1.21 -0.10 -10.89
N VAL A 139 0.72 0.60 -9.86
CA VAL A 139 1.02 2.01 -9.62
C VAL A 139 2.52 2.26 -9.48
N ARG A 140 3.24 1.35 -8.79
CA ARG A 140 4.71 1.38 -8.69
C ARG A 140 5.38 1.34 -10.06
N SER A 141 4.93 0.45 -10.95
CA SER A 141 5.55 0.24 -12.26
C SER A 141 5.39 1.44 -13.20
N GLU A 142 4.43 2.31 -12.90
CA GLU A 142 4.16 3.54 -13.65
C GLU A 142 4.91 4.76 -13.10
N GLN A 143 5.59 4.64 -11.95
CA GLN A 143 6.36 5.75 -11.39
C GLN A 143 7.64 6.02 -12.20
N PRO A 144 7.97 7.29 -12.50
CA PRO A 144 9.16 7.64 -13.28
C PRO A 144 10.48 7.12 -12.69
N GLU A 145 10.59 7.06 -11.37
CA GLU A 145 11.80 6.66 -10.64
C GLU A 145 11.94 5.13 -10.52
N PHE A 146 10.94 4.36 -10.98
CA PHE A 146 10.95 2.92 -10.84
C PHE A 146 11.99 2.25 -11.76
N ASN A 147 12.94 1.54 -11.15
CA ASN A 147 14.00 0.80 -11.87
C ASN A 147 13.96 -0.72 -11.64
N GLY A 148 13.00 -1.22 -10.86
CA GLY A 148 12.83 -2.64 -10.57
C GLY A 148 13.89 -3.26 -9.65
N VAL A 149 14.85 -2.47 -9.15
CA VAL A 149 15.97 -2.97 -8.35
C VAL A 149 15.64 -2.97 -6.86
N PHE A 150 15.96 -4.07 -6.19
CA PHE A 150 15.88 -4.23 -4.75
C PHE A 150 17.07 -5.08 -4.28
N TYR A 151 17.84 -4.60 -3.31
CA TYR A 151 18.98 -5.34 -2.76
C TYR A 151 18.70 -5.79 -1.33
N PRO A 152 18.31 -7.05 -1.08
CA PRO A 152 18.23 -7.60 0.28
C PRO A 152 19.59 -7.56 1.00
N PRO A 153 19.66 -7.52 2.35
CA PRO A 153 20.90 -7.67 3.07
C PRO A 153 21.62 -8.95 2.65
N LEU A 154 22.95 -8.92 2.56
CA LEU A 154 23.74 -10.08 2.13
C LEU A 154 23.45 -11.34 2.97
N GLN A 155 23.10 -11.18 4.25
CA GLN A 155 22.73 -12.29 5.15
C GLN A 155 21.42 -12.99 4.74
N CYS A 156 20.57 -12.34 3.94
CA CYS A 156 19.32 -12.89 3.44
C CYS A 156 19.50 -13.59 2.07
N MET A 157 20.73 -13.63 1.53
CA MET A 157 21.02 -14.18 0.22
C MET A 157 21.71 -15.54 0.37
N GLU A 158 21.17 -16.58 -0.27
CA GLU A 158 21.72 -17.95 -0.21
C GLU A 158 23.04 -18.10 -0.97
N HIS A 159 23.13 -17.46 -2.14
CA HIS A 159 24.33 -17.51 -2.98
C HIS A 159 24.54 -16.17 -3.69
N VAL A 160 25.72 -15.58 -3.49
CA VAL A 160 26.19 -14.39 -4.19
C VAL A 160 27.61 -14.69 -4.66
N ALA A 161 27.80 -14.72 -5.97
CA ALA A 161 29.07 -15.09 -6.60
C ALA A 161 30.20 -14.11 -6.25
N ASP A 162 29.90 -12.81 -6.27
CA ASP A 162 30.82 -11.74 -5.86
C ASP A 162 30.19 -10.90 -4.74
N LYS A 163 30.63 -11.17 -3.51
CA LYS A 163 30.10 -10.49 -2.32
C LYS A 163 30.55 -9.04 -2.23
N GLU A 164 31.76 -8.71 -2.70
CA GLU A 164 32.29 -7.36 -2.62
C GLU A 164 31.58 -6.44 -3.61
N ALA A 165 31.40 -6.91 -4.85
CA ALA A 165 30.62 -6.19 -5.85
C ALA A 165 29.19 -5.95 -5.37
N TYR A 166 28.53 -6.99 -4.84
CA TYR A 166 27.16 -6.87 -4.32
C TYR A 166 27.03 -5.84 -3.19
N LEU A 167 27.95 -5.85 -2.22
CA LEU A 167 27.93 -4.90 -1.11
C LEU A 167 28.16 -3.46 -1.61
N SER A 168 29.02 -3.27 -2.60
CA SER A 168 29.26 -1.96 -3.22
C SER A 168 28.03 -1.44 -3.97
N GLU A 169 27.37 -2.29 -4.75
CA GLU A 169 26.14 -1.95 -5.47
C GLU A 169 24.99 -1.67 -4.50
N GLN A 170 24.81 -2.53 -3.49
CA GLN A 170 23.80 -2.34 -2.45
C GLN A 170 24.02 -1.02 -1.69
N GLN A 171 25.26 -0.69 -1.34
CA GLN A 171 25.56 0.57 -0.65
C GLN A 171 25.24 1.78 -1.53
N SER A 172 25.63 1.73 -2.81
CA SER A 172 25.31 2.78 -3.79
C SER A 172 23.81 2.96 -3.94
N TRP A 173 23.07 1.85 -4.06
CA TRP A 173 21.61 1.84 -4.14
C TRP A 173 20.98 2.41 -2.88
N LEU A 174 21.39 1.97 -1.68
CA LEU A 174 20.87 2.51 -0.42
C LEU A 174 21.05 4.02 -0.36
N MET A 175 22.23 4.54 -0.72
CA MET A 175 22.50 5.98 -0.70
C MET A 175 21.72 6.79 -1.75
N SER A 176 21.15 6.13 -2.76
CA SER A 176 20.27 6.76 -3.75
C SER A 176 18.82 6.89 -3.28
N LEU A 177 18.41 6.13 -2.26
CA LEU A 177 17.06 6.19 -1.71
C LEU A 177 16.87 7.40 -0.80
N SER A 178 15.64 7.91 -0.70
CA SER A 178 15.27 8.91 0.31
C SER A 178 15.49 8.38 1.72
N GLU A 179 15.58 9.30 2.69
CA GLU A 179 15.79 8.93 4.10
C GLU A 179 14.66 8.04 4.63
N GLU A 180 13.42 8.36 4.28
CA GLU A 180 12.23 7.60 4.63
C GLU A 180 12.27 6.19 4.05
N ALA A 181 12.61 6.03 2.77
CA ALA A 181 12.75 4.73 2.13
C ALA A 181 13.86 3.87 2.75
N ARG A 182 15.03 4.47 3.05
CA ARG A 182 16.12 3.77 3.75
C ARG A 182 15.73 3.32 5.15
N ASN A 183 15.02 4.18 5.89
CA ASN A 183 14.54 3.87 7.23
C ASN A 183 13.54 2.72 7.21
N GLU A 184 12.62 2.72 6.23
CA GLU A 184 11.61 1.67 6.06
C GLU A 184 12.26 0.33 5.72
N TYR A 185 13.18 0.32 4.73
CA TYR A 185 14.00 -0.84 4.39
C TYR A 185 14.72 -1.40 5.63
N SER A 186 15.35 -0.53 6.42
CA SER A 186 16.10 -0.93 7.61
C SER A 186 15.20 -1.53 8.70
N ARG A 187 13.99 -0.99 8.89
CA ARG A 187 13.00 -1.54 9.84
C ARG A 187 12.53 -2.91 9.41
N TYR A 188 12.24 -3.11 8.12
CA TYR A 188 11.76 -4.39 7.60
C TYR A 188 12.68 -5.56 7.96
N PHE A 189 13.98 -5.42 7.70
CA PHE A 189 14.96 -6.46 7.99
C PHE A 189 15.34 -6.60 9.47
N LYS A 190 15.00 -5.62 10.32
CA LYS A 190 15.15 -5.75 11.77
C LYS A 190 13.99 -6.53 12.40
N GLU A 191 12.77 -6.33 11.92
CA GLU A 191 11.58 -6.99 12.46
C GLU A 191 11.40 -8.44 11.95
N ASN A 192 12.02 -8.80 10.82
CA ASN A 192 11.91 -10.12 10.18
C ASN A 192 13.22 -10.94 10.25
N ARG A 193 14.06 -10.71 11.27
CA ARG A 193 15.28 -11.49 11.57
C ARG A 193 15.04 -12.51 12.68
#